data_AF-A0A550C8Z9-F1
#
_entry.id   AF-A0A550C8Z9-F1
#
_cell.length_a   1.000
_cell.length_b   1.000
_cell.length_c   1.000
_cell.angle_alpha   90.00
_cell.angle_beta   90.00
_cell.angle_gamma   90.00
#
_symmetry.space_group_name_H-M   'P 1'
#
loop_
_entity.id
_entity.type
_entity.pdbx_description
1 polymer ?
#
loop_
_entity_poly.entity_id
_entity_poly.type
_entity_poly.pdbx_seq_one_letter_code
_entity_poly.pdbx_strand_id
1 'polypeptide(L)'
;MSHPKELIKCVISGATDRVFQCRPMKTEEDRDYRAACKEWIFGIPRGSLHLHSESWENNIFFREDICRMYIQGQFLLAPTFRTYLDTLVFMEQRAGLTDRDENDESPRRPWSALAPNGGPYRYVFIPFTDAARKLQEECKMQPQTADDLNYGKHPRGKDLLVGSDAFPVVECYAHPFAVATHADKTFSRRRTSMMTAQWRSCTADIVDQWRCAEIKPPQWFVDAPKFGLDDVDLSATEASGYDPSTSQDNTVREATTAVADRLADPVEPRTKVSSWLGKINLEAKPVEEESPPSPRKLRRSTRIAALSSPYASSPPEFYAPLSPIRRAPWPSARGRDPIRYTPAWAKRNGRFPTRRFSSNDWAYFQYGIALAARSRS
;
A
#
# COMPACT_ATOMS: atom_id res chain seq x y z
N MET A 1 -3.46 7.28 -2.07
CA MET A 1 -3.35 8.68 -1.61
C MET A 1 -2.01 9.19 -2.09
N SER A 2 -1.96 10.34 -2.75
CA SER A 2 -0.69 11.04 -2.94
C SER A 2 -0.22 11.49 -1.57
N HIS A 3 0.88 10.94 -1.05
CA HIS A 3 1.62 11.65 -0.03
C HIS A 3 1.78 13.10 -0.55
N PRO A 4 1.55 14.12 0.29
CA PRO A 4 1.90 15.47 -0.13
C PRO A 4 3.31 15.37 -0.69
N LYS A 5 3.57 15.99 -1.85
CA LYS A 5 4.90 16.11 -2.42
C LYS A 5 5.76 16.94 -1.45
N GLU A 6 6.05 16.43 -0.26
CA GLU A 6 7.33 16.65 0.36
C GLU A 6 8.31 16.28 -0.74
N LEU A 7 9.05 17.28 -1.22
CA LEU A 7 10.09 17.05 -2.21
C LEU A 7 10.88 15.83 -1.77
N ILE A 8 10.95 14.83 -2.67
CA ILE A 8 11.76 13.64 -2.46
C ILE A 8 13.15 14.15 -2.08
N LYS A 9 13.50 13.97 -0.81
CA LYS A 9 14.71 14.51 -0.22
C LYS A 9 15.50 13.40 0.45
N CYS A 10 16.81 13.56 0.49
CA CYS A 10 17.66 12.70 1.28
C CYS A 10 17.29 12.80 2.75
N VAL A 11 17.04 11.66 3.39
CA VAL A 11 16.67 11.59 4.82
C VAL A 11 17.81 12.00 5.76
N ILE A 12 19.06 11.99 5.28
CA ILE A 12 20.24 12.38 6.06
C ILE A 12 20.65 13.83 5.78
N SER A 13 20.86 14.19 4.50
CA SER A 13 21.41 15.50 4.15
C SER A 13 20.35 16.56 3.84
N GLY A 14 19.08 16.18 3.68
CA GLY A 14 18.02 17.07 3.21
C GLY A 14 18.11 17.47 1.73
N ALA A 15 19.13 17.00 1.00
CA ALA A 15 19.32 17.30 -0.42
C ALA A 15 18.13 16.81 -1.27
N THR A 16 17.70 17.63 -2.22
CA THR A 16 16.60 17.31 -3.16
C THR A 16 17.11 17.00 -4.57
N ASP A 17 18.38 17.28 -4.84
CA ASP A 17 19.08 16.93 -6.07
C ASP A 17 19.79 15.57 -5.96
N ARG A 18 19.89 14.86 -7.10
CA ARG A 18 20.55 13.55 -7.20
C ARG A 18 20.12 12.57 -6.10
N VAL A 19 18.82 12.54 -5.83
CA VAL A 19 18.22 11.64 -4.84
C VAL A 19 17.89 10.30 -5.49
N PHE A 20 18.39 9.23 -4.90
CA PHE A 20 18.18 7.86 -5.32
C PHE A 20 17.28 7.13 -4.34
N GLN A 21 16.39 6.32 -4.90
CA GLN A 21 15.55 5.40 -4.15
C GLN A 21 16.38 4.19 -3.75
N CYS A 22 16.50 3.95 -2.45
CA CYS A 22 16.98 2.70 -1.89
C CYS A 22 15.79 1.82 -1.53
N ARG A 23 15.89 0.53 -1.88
CA ARG A 23 14.95 -0.54 -1.52
C ARG A 23 15.62 -1.43 -0.46
N PRO A 24 15.45 -1.16 0.85
CA PRO A 24 16.05 -1.95 1.92
C PRO A 24 15.58 -3.41 1.88
N MET A 25 14.33 -3.61 1.46
CA MET A 25 13.73 -4.92 1.27
C MET A 25 13.66 -5.23 -0.23
N LYS A 26 14.13 -6.42 -0.61
CA LYS A 26 13.98 -6.95 -1.98
C LYS A 26 12.94 -8.06 -1.95
N THR A 27 12.10 -8.10 -2.96
CA THR A 27 11.23 -9.25 -3.24
C THR A 27 12.13 -10.41 -3.64
N GLU A 28 12.11 -11.47 -2.84
CA GLU A 28 12.71 -12.76 -3.21
C GLU A 28 11.61 -13.57 -3.91
N GLU A 29 11.96 -14.33 -4.95
CA GLU A 29 11.04 -15.26 -5.59
C GLU A 29 10.73 -16.40 -4.62
N ASP A 30 9.71 -16.18 -3.80
CA ASP A 30 9.25 -17.16 -2.84
C ASP A 30 8.26 -18.14 -3.49
N ARG A 31 8.25 -19.37 -2.98
CA ARG A 31 7.15 -20.31 -3.25
C ARG A 31 5.83 -19.66 -2.84
N ASP A 32 4.75 -19.93 -3.58
CA ASP A 32 3.46 -19.25 -3.40
C ASP A 32 2.96 -19.26 -1.95
N TYR A 33 3.07 -20.39 -1.25
CA TYR A 33 2.71 -20.49 0.16
C TYR A 33 3.54 -19.55 1.06
N ARG A 34 4.84 -19.41 0.81
CA ARG A 34 5.69 -18.47 1.57
C ARG A 34 5.32 -17.02 1.28
N ALA A 35 4.98 -16.70 0.03
CA ALA A 35 4.44 -15.39 -0.31
C ALA A 35 3.12 -15.14 0.44
N ALA A 36 2.24 -16.14 0.53
CA ALA A 36 1.00 -16.07 1.32
C ALA A 36 1.26 -15.82 2.80
N CYS A 37 2.22 -16.53 3.41
CA CYS A 37 2.60 -16.28 4.81
C CYS A 37 3.05 -14.82 5.00
N LYS A 38 3.90 -14.30 4.11
CA LYS A 38 4.38 -12.92 4.17
C LYS A 38 3.24 -11.91 4.02
N GLU A 39 2.39 -12.08 3.02
CA GLU A 39 1.26 -11.19 2.77
C GLU A 39 0.27 -11.18 3.94
N TRP A 40 0.01 -12.36 4.51
CA TRP A 40 -0.77 -12.49 5.72
C TRP A 40 -0.13 -11.73 6.87
N ILE A 41 1.16 -11.95 7.12
CA ILE A 41 1.90 -11.28 8.19
C ILE A 41 1.83 -9.76 8.04
N PHE A 42 1.94 -9.20 6.83
CA PHE A 42 1.86 -7.75 6.60
C PHE A 42 0.44 -7.20 6.63
N GLY A 43 -0.56 -8.07 6.65
CA GLY A 43 -1.96 -7.70 6.53
C GLY A 43 -2.27 -7.06 5.18
N ILE A 44 -1.61 -7.52 4.11
CA ILE A 44 -1.84 -7.05 2.75
C ILE A 44 -2.64 -8.09 1.94
N PRO A 45 -3.33 -7.69 0.86
CA PRO A 45 -4.07 -8.62 0.00
C PRO A 45 -3.19 -9.70 -0.62
N ARG A 46 -3.79 -10.84 -0.97
CA ARG A 46 -3.09 -11.90 -1.69
C ARG A 46 -2.53 -11.42 -3.02
N GLY A 47 -1.33 -11.85 -3.39
CA GLY A 47 -0.64 -11.45 -4.63
C GLY A 47 -0.06 -10.04 -4.63
N SER A 48 -0.23 -9.26 -3.55
CA SER A 48 0.20 -7.87 -3.52
C SER A 48 1.63 -7.67 -2.97
N LEU A 49 2.35 -8.74 -2.61
CA LEU A 49 3.70 -8.66 -2.00
C LEU A 49 4.68 -7.81 -2.80
N HIS A 50 4.67 -7.95 -4.13
CA HIS A 50 5.54 -7.18 -5.02
C HIS A 50 5.20 -5.67 -4.96
N LEU A 51 3.93 -5.30 -5.12
CA LEU A 51 3.45 -3.91 -5.01
C LEU A 51 3.78 -3.32 -3.65
N HIS A 52 3.61 -4.11 -2.58
CA HIS A 52 3.94 -3.67 -1.24
C HIS A 52 5.44 -3.42 -1.09
N SER A 53 6.29 -4.34 -1.55
CA SER A 53 7.75 -4.15 -1.47
C SER A 53 8.25 -2.94 -2.28
N GLU A 54 7.53 -2.53 -3.31
CA GLU A 54 7.83 -1.33 -4.10
C GLU A 54 7.14 -0.07 -3.58
N SER A 55 6.28 -0.18 -2.57
CA SER A 55 5.51 0.93 -2.04
C SER A 55 6.41 1.98 -1.40
N TRP A 56 5.97 3.24 -1.43
CA TRP A 56 6.71 4.38 -0.89
C TRP A 56 7.16 4.15 0.56
N GLU A 57 6.29 3.54 1.37
CA GLU A 57 6.49 3.22 2.78
C GLU A 57 7.61 2.21 3.02
N ASN A 58 8.08 1.49 1.98
CA ASN A 58 9.19 0.55 2.08
C ASN A 58 10.48 1.07 1.46
N ASN A 59 10.50 2.35 1.05
CA ASN A 59 11.64 2.96 0.37
C ASN A 59 12.30 4.06 1.23
N ILE A 60 13.63 4.16 1.10
CA ILE A 60 14.40 5.27 1.69
C ILE A 60 15.03 6.06 0.57
N PHE A 61 14.98 7.38 0.67
CA PHE A 61 15.58 8.27 -0.31
C PHE A 61 16.86 8.88 0.24
N PHE A 62 17.95 8.73 -0.52
CA PHE A 62 19.27 9.25 -0.16
C PHE A 62 19.89 10.01 -1.33
N ARG A 63 20.75 10.99 -1.05
CA ARG A 63 21.68 11.52 -2.06
C ARG A 63 22.52 10.37 -2.60
N GLU A 64 22.88 10.39 -3.88
CA GLU A 64 23.53 9.26 -4.58
C GLU A 64 24.70 8.62 -3.82
N ASP A 65 25.62 9.44 -3.31
CA ASP A 65 26.79 9.01 -2.55
C ASP A 65 26.40 8.31 -1.23
N ILE A 66 25.44 8.88 -0.50
CA ILE A 66 24.91 8.31 0.75
C ILE A 66 24.17 6.99 0.45
N CYS A 67 23.41 6.94 -0.64
CA CYS A 67 22.71 5.74 -1.09
C CYS A 67 23.70 4.60 -1.34
N ARG A 68 24.80 4.90 -2.05
CA ARG A 68 25.87 3.94 -2.32
C ARG A 68 26.52 3.45 -1.03
N MET A 69 26.80 4.34 -0.08
CA MET A 69 27.34 3.98 1.24
C MET A 69 26.40 3.05 2.02
N TYR A 70 25.09 3.32 2.00
CA TYR A 70 24.08 2.51 2.68
C TYR A 70 23.94 1.12 2.06
N ILE A 71 23.88 1.03 0.72
CA ILE A 71 23.78 -0.24 -0.01
C ILE A 71 25.03 -1.11 0.21
N GLN A 72 26.21 -0.49 0.29
CA GLN A 72 27.47 -1.17 0.58
C GLN A 72 27.65 -1.52 2.07
N GLY A 73 26.70 -1.16 2.93
CA GLY A 73 26.76 -1.38 4.37
C GLY A 73 27.96 -0.69 5.01
N GLN A 74 28.33 0.52 4.55
CA GLN A 74 29.34 1.37 5.18
C GLN A 74 28.81 2.02 6.46
N PHE A 75 27.51 2.25 6.50
CA PHE A 75 26.73 2.49 7.71
C PHE A 75 25.46 1.66 7.63
N LEU A 76 24.75 1.54 8.75
CA LEU A 76 23.40 1.01 8.76
C LEU A 76 22.45 1.93 9.51
N LEU A 77 21.16 1.73 9.24
CA LEU A 77 20.07 2.26 10.02
C LEU A 77 19.43 1.08 10.75
N ALA A 78 19.24 1.17 12.06
CA ALA A 78 18.53 0.17 12.86
C ALA A 78 17.41 0.84 13.65
N PRO A 79 16.27 0.17 13.89
CA PRO A 79 15.21 0.73 14.74
C PRO A 79 15.76 1.15 16.11
N THR A 80 15.35 2.33 16.60
CA THR A 80 15.59 2.68 18.02
C THR A 80 14.89 1.68 18.94
N PHE A 81 15.26 1.62 20.23
CA PHE A 81 14.59 0.70 21.15
C PHE A 81 13.11 1.03 21.31
N ARG A 82 12.76 2.32 21.25
CA ARG A 82 11.36 2.75 21.15
C ARG A 82 10.68 2.18 19.92
N THR A 83 11.25 2.41 18.74
CA THR A 83 10.67 1.97 17.47
C THR A 83 10.51 0.45 17.43
N TYR A 84 11.48 -0.29 17.99
CA TYR A 84 11.40 -1.74 18.17
C TYR A 84 10.20 -2.15 19.05
N LEU A 85 10.06 -1.54 20.23
CA LEU A 85 8.95 -1.84 21.14
C LEU A 85 7.59 -1.51 20.51
N ASP A 86 7.47 -0.36 19.86
CA ASP A 86 6.25 0.03 19.17
C ASP A 86 5.90 -0.96 18.04
N THR A 87 6.92 -1.48 17.35
CA THR A 87 6.75 -2.53 16.32
C THR A 87 6.21 -3.82 16.94
N LEU A 88 6.82 -4.32 18.02
CA LEU A 88 6.34 -5.54 18.67
C LEU A 88 4.93 -5.39 19.25
N VAL A 89 4.66 -4.28 19.95
CA VAL A 89 3.33 -3.99 20.51
C VAL A 89 2.27 -3.95 19.40
N PHE A 90 2.58 -3.36 18.25
CA PHE A 90 1.67 -3.37 17.11
C PHE A 90 1.43 -4.80 16.60
N MET A 91 2.49 -5.59 16.43
CA MET A 91 2.38 -6.95 15.93
C MET A 91 1.51 -7.82 16.85
N GLU A 92 1.80 -7.80 18.15
CA GLU A 92 1.10 -8.61 19.15
C GLU A 92 -0.36 -8.16 19.36
N GLN A 93 -0.62 -6.85 19.40
CA GLN A 93 -1.89 -6.33 19.93
C GLN A 93 -2.80 -5.65 18.89
N ARG A 94 -2.27 -5.27 17.71
CA ARG A 94 -3.00 -4.42 16.76
C ARG A 94 -3.04 -4.96 15.33
N ALA A 95 -2.06 -5.76 14.93
CA ALA A 95 -1.96 -6.30 13.57
C ALA A 95 -3.00 -7.41 13.28
N GLY A 96 -3.60 -7.97 14.34
CA GLY A 96 -4.51 -9.11 14.25
C GLY A 96 -3.81 -10.36 13.72
N LEU A 97 -2.62 -10.66 14.24
CA LEU A 97 -1.81 -11.84 13.88
C LEU A 97 -2.31 -13.11 14.57
N THR A 98 -2.62 -13.03 15.86
CA THR A 98 -2.97 -14.16 16.72
C THR A 98 -4.48 -14.22 16.99
N ASP A 99 -4.95 -15.36 17.53
CA ASP A 99 -6.30 -15.59 18.04
C ASP A 99 -7.42 -15.34 17.01
N ARG A 100 -7.15 -15.64 15.73
CA ARG A 100 -8.14 -15.56 14.66
C ARG A 100 -8.79 -16.91 14.42
N ASP A 101 -10.11 -16.87 14.31
CA ASP A 101 -10.93 -17.98 13.85
C ASP A 101 -10.65 -18.26 12.37
N GLU A 102 -10.66 -19.53 11.96
CA GLU A 102 -10.53 -19.92 10.54
C GLU A 102 -11.64 -19.27 9.69
N ASN A 103 -12.80 -18.99 10.28
CA ASN A 103 -13.90 -18.32 9.60
C ASN A 103 -13.81 -16.77 9.66
N ASP A 104 -12.79 -16.18 10.32
CA ASP A 104 -12.62 -14.73 10.37
C ASP A 104 -11.92 -14.21 9.11
N GLU A 105 -12.74 -13.87 8.13
CA GLU A 105 -12.35 -13.30 6.85
C GLU A 105 -12.10 -11.78 6.87
N SER A 106 -12.20 -11.13 8.04
CA SER A 106 -12.04 -9.68 8.13
C SER A 106 -10.62 -9.23 7.74
N PRO A 107 -10.45 -8.03 7.15
CA PRO A 107 -9.13 -7.56 6.76
C PRO A 107 -8.21 -7.45 7.98
N ARG A 108 -6.93 -7.67 7.76
CA ARG A 108 -5.90 -7.41 8.76
C ARG A 108 -5.49 -5.95 8.73
N ARG A 109 -4.95 -5.45 9.85
CA ARG A 109 -4.35 -4.13 9.82
C ARG A 109 -3.03 -4.22 9.07
N PRO A 110 -2.88 -3.44 7.99
CA PRO A 110 -1.64 -3.42 7.27
C PRO A 110 -0.57 -2.76 8.13
N TRP A 111 0.68 -3.12 7.88
CA TRP A 111 1.82 -2.61 8.64
C TRP A 111 2.04 -1.10 8.44
N SER A 112 1.52 -0.53 7.35
CA SER A 112 1.41 0.92 7.18
C SER A 112 0.65 1.61 8.33
N ALA A 113 -0.14 0.88 9.12
CA ALA A 113 -0.85 1.39 10.29
C ALA A 113 -0.01 1.43 11.58
N LEU A 114 1.25 0.98 11.55
CA LEU A 114 2.20 1.06 12.68
C LEU A 114 2.52 2.52 13.05
N ALA A 115 2.32 3.47 12.13
CA ALA A 115 2.82 4.83 12.21
C ALA A 115 2.61 5.49 13.59
N PRO A 116 3.68 5.96 14.26
CA PRO A 116 3.58 6.66 15.54
C PRO A 116 2.96 8.03 15.28
N ASN A 117 1.65 8.15 15.52
CA ASN A 117 0.89 9.41 15.45
C ASN A 117 0.99 10.17 14.10
N GLY A 118 1.35 9.47 13.01
CA GLY A 118 1.52 10.05 11.68
C GLY A 118 2.88 10.72 11.42
N GLY A 119 3.87 10.57 12.31
CA GLY A 119 5.24 11.06 12.12
C GLY A 119 6.20 10.04 11.51
N PRO A 120 7.43 10.46 11.15
CA PRO A 120 8.49 9.55 10.68
C PRO A 120 8.95 8.60 11.80
N TYR A 121 9.43 7.43 11.43
CA TYR A 121 10.09 6.51 12.34
C TYR A 121 11.52 6.97 12.64
N ARG A 122 12.04 6.61 13.80
CA ARG A 122 13.38 7.00 14.27
C ARG A 122 14.33 5.80 14.21
N TYR A 123 15.46 5.99 13.53
CA TYR A 123 16.47 4.96 13.32
C TYR A 123 17.83 5.42 13.81
N VAL A 124 18.54 4.54 14.50
CA VAL A 124 19.92 4.77 14.91
C VAL A 124 20.85 4.60 13.71
N PHE A 125 21.72 5.59 13.48
CA PHE A 125 22.77 5.55 12.46
C PHE A 125 24.05 4.95 13.06
N ILE A 126 24.46 3.79 12.56
CA ILE A 126 25.65 3.07 13.05
C ILE A 126 26.72 3.08 11.94
N PRO A 127 27.79 3.87 12.09
CA PRO A 127 28.88 3.91 11.10
C PRO A 127 29.85 2.73 11.28
N PHE A 128 30.21 2.08 10.18
CA PHE A 128 31.26 1.04 10.15
C PHE A 128 32.56 1.50 9.50
N THR A 129 32.54 2.59 8.74
CA THR A 129 33.71 3.14 8.03
C THR A 129 34.00 4.57 8.45
N ASP A 130 35.23 5.03 8.22
CA ASP A 130 35.62 6.42 8.50
C ASP A 130 34.82 7.41 7.64
N ALA A 131 34.51 7.03 6.40
CA ALA A 131 33.62 7.81 5.52
C ALA A 131 32.22 7.98 6.13
N ALA A 132 31.66 6.93 6.75
CA ALA A 132 30.38 7.01 7.43
C ALA A 132 30.42 7.86 8.71
N ARG A 133 31.53 7.83 9.46
CA ARG A 133 31.72 8.73 10.62
C ARG A 133 31.81 10.18 10.19
N LYS A 134 32.54 10.46 9.11
CA LYS A 134 32.62 11.80 8.52
C LYS A 134 31.25 12.30 8.05
N LEU A 135 30.44 11.43 7.44
CA LEU A 135 29.07 11.77 7.05
C LEU A 135 28.21 12.17 8.26
N GLN A 136 28.36 11.47 9.39
CA GLN A 136 27.69 11.80 10.65
C GLN A 136 28.08 13.21 11.14
N GLU A 137 29.36 13.57 11.09
CA GLU A 137 29.86 14.90 11.47
C GLU A 137 29.35 15.99 10.52
N GLU A 138 29.42 15.74 9.21
CA GLU A 138 29.01 16.70 8.17
C GLU A 138 27.51 17.01 8.22
N CYS A 139 26.67 16.01 8.47
CA CYS A 139 25.21 16.15 8.41
C CYS A 139 24.56 16.57 9.74
N LYS A 140 25.33 16.73 10.83
CA LYS A 140 24.83 17.16 12.15
C LYS A 140 23.57 16.41 12.59
N MET A 141 23.61 15.09 12.50
CA MET A 141 22.47 14.23 12.85
C MET A 141 22.08 14.42 14.33
N GLN A 142 20.80 14.24 14.63
CA GLN A 142 20.28 14.47 15.98
C GLN A 142 20.76 13.39 16.95
N PRO A 143 21.05 13.72 18.23
CA PRO A 143 21.34 12.69 19.23
C PRO A 143 20.10 11.84 19.53
N GLN A 144 20.31 10.67 20.12
CA GLN A 144 19.23 9.86 20.68
C GLN A 144 18.58 10.58 21.87
N THR A 145 17.26 10.50 21.94
CA THR A 145 16.49 10.95 23.10
C THR A 145 16.42 9.85 24.18
N ALA A 146 15.99 10.21 25.39
CA ALA A 146 15.74 9.21 26.44
C ALA A 146 14.70 8.17 26.01
N ASP A 147 13.70 8.56 25.21
CA ASP A 147 12.69 7.64 24.69
C ASP A 147 13.28 6.68 23.65
N ASP A 148 14.12 7.16 22.73
CA ASP A 148 14.83 6.31 21.75
C ASP A 148 15.63 5.19 22.43
N LEU A 149 16.20 5.50 23.60
CA LEU A 149 16.98 4.60 24.45
C LEU A 149 16.12 3.82 25.46
N ASN A 150 14.79 3.90 25.37
CA ASN A 150 13.86 3.26 26.30
C ASN A 150 14.24 3.53 27.78
N TYR A 151 14.54 4.80 28.07
CA TYR A 151 14.93 5.31 29.38
C TYR A 151 16.10 4.55 30.03
N GLY A 152 17.08 4.13 29.21
CA GLY A 152 18.28 3.44 29.68
C GLY A 152 18.12 1.93 29.84
N LYS A 153 16.99 1.36 29.43
CA LYS A 153 16.71 -0.07 29.54
C LYS A 153 16.67 -0.75 28.19
N HIS A 154 17.43 -1.82 28.02
CA HIS A 154 17.30 -2.69 26.87
C HIS A 154 15.86 -3.26 26.80
N PRO A 155 15.24 -3.36 25.62
CA PRO A 155 13.89 -3.93 25.47
C PRO A 155 13.68 -5.34 26.05
N ARG A 156 14.78 -6.06 26.34
CA ARG A 156 14.79 -7.39 26.95
C ARG A 156 15.04 -7.36 28.47
N GLY A 157 14.90 -6.19 29.11
CA GLY A 157 14.97 -6.02 30.56
C GLY A 157 16.36 -5.89 31.18
N LYS A 158 17.43 -5.78 30.37
CA LYS A 158 18.81 -5.54 30.84
C LYS A 158 19.14 -4.05 30.79
N ASP A 159 20.14 -3.61 31.56
CA ASP A 159 20.66 -2.24 31.43
C ASP A 159 21.38 -2.06 30.09
N LEU A 160 21.30 -0.83 29.53
CA LEU A 160 22.03 -0.49 28.33
C LEU A 160 23.53 -0.37 28.60
N LEU A 161 24.33 -0.75 27.59
CA LEU A 161 25.78 -0.57 27.65
C LEU A 161 26.14 0.92 27.63
N VAL A 162 27.13 1.31 28.42
CA VAL A 162 27.65 2.69 28.44
C VAL A 162 28.14 3.10 27.05
N GLY A 163 27.65 4.24 26.54
CA GLY A 163 27.90 4.72 25.19
C GLY A 163 26.86 4.31 24.16
N SER A 164 25.75 3.68 24.57
CA SER A 164 24.64 3.37 23.66
C SER A 164 23.99 4.62 23.06
N ASP A 165 24.09 5.75 23.75
CA ASP A 165 23.62 7.08 23.38
C ASP A 165 24.52 7.78 22.34
N ALA A 166 25.71 7.25 22.06
CA ALA A 166 26.70 7.87 21.16
C ALA A 166 26.28 7.84 19.67
N PHE A 167 25.36 6.97 19.29
CA PHE A 167 24.87 6.92 17.91
C PHE A 167 23.76 7.95 17.68
N PRO A 168 23.79 8.70 16.58
CA PRO A 168 22.75 9.66 16.27
C PRO A 168 21.53 8.97 15.63
N VAL A 169 20.46 9.75 15.46
CA VAL A 169 19.17 9.32 14.92
C VAL A 169 18.88 9.98 13.57
N VAL A 170 18.28 9.20 12.68
CA VAL A 170 17.72 9.61 11.40
C VAL A 170 16.22 9.35 11.41
N GLU A 171 15.45 10.33 10.97
CA GLU A 171 13.99 10.21 10.84
C GLU A 171 13.63 9.83 9.40
N CYS A 172 12.81 8.78 9.23
CA CYS A 172 12.42 8.30 7.91
C CYS A 172 11.04 7.63 7.96
N TYR A 173 10.26 7.78 6.89
CA TYR A 173 8.95 7.13 6.73
C TYR A 173 9.03 5.66 6.28
N ALA A 174 10.23 5.18 5.92
CA ALA A 174 10.41 3.76 5.60
C ALA A 174 10.02 2.92 6.81
N HIS A 175 9.29 1.84 6.56
CA HIS A 175 8.74 0.99 7.60
C HIS A 175 9.87 0.30 8.38
N PRO A 176 9.76 0.17 9.72
CA PRO A 176 10.79 -0.45 10.57
C PRO A 176 11.24 -1.80 10.08
N PHE A 177 10.32 -2.53 9.46
CA PHE A 177 10.63 -3.80 8.86
C PHE A 177 11.61 -3.75 7.69
N ALA A 178 11.35 -2.87 6.70
CA ALA A 178 12.19 -2.77 5.52
C ALA A 178 13.63 -2.44 5.97
N VAL A 179 13.73 -1.47 6.88
CA VAL A 179 15.00 -1.07 7.51
C VAL A 179 15.63 -2.24 8.26
N ALA A 180 14.86 -2.96 9.10
CA ALA A 180 15.35 -4.09 9.88
C ALA A 180 15.87 -5.23 9.00
N THR A 181 15.20 -5.53 7.88
CA THR A 181 15.67 -6.57 6.94
C THR A 181 17.04 -6.24 6.36
N HIS A 182 17.25 -4.99 5.93
CA HIS A 182 18.56 -4.55 5.44
C HIS A 182 19.61 -4.54 6.55
N ALA A 183 19.23 -4.11 7.75
CA ALA A 183 20.10 -4.09 8.91
C ALA A 183 20.54 -5.51 9.32
N ASP A 184 19.63 -6.50 9.38
CA ASP A 184 19.95 -7.90 9.69
C ASP A 184 20.95 -8.48 8.68
N LYS A 185 20.71 -8.25 7.38
CA LYS A 185 21.64 -8.64 6.31
C LYS A 185 23.01 -7.97 6.47
N THR A 186 23.05 -6.70 6.87
CA THR A 186 24.30 -5.95 7.07
C THR A 186 25.06 -6.40 8.32
N PHE A 187 24.36 -6.59 9.45
CA PHE A 187 24.93 -7.13 10.68
C PHE A 187 25.50 -8.53 10.50
N SER A 188 24.89 -9.35 9.65
CA SER A 188 25.40 -10.69 9.31
C SER A 188 26.72 -10.66 8.51
N ARG A 189 26.98 -9.56 7.78
CA ARG A 189 28.20 -9.39 6.95
C ARG A 189 29.32 -8.63 7.65
N ARG A 190 29.02 -7.93 8.75
CA ARG A 190 29.96 -7.06 9.48
C ARG A 190 30.28 -7.64 10.85
N ARG A 191 31.48 -7.38 11.36
CA ARG A 191 31.81 -7.71 12.76
C ARG A 191 30.93 -6.87 13.69
N THR A 192 30.18 -7.55 14.55
CA THR A 192 29.32 -6.91 15.54
C THR A 192 30.12 -6.72 16.83
N SER A 193 30.20 -5.48 17.32
CA SER A 193 30.70 -5.19 18.67
C SER A 193 29.64 -5.50 19.73
N MET A 194 30.02 -5.64 21.00
CA MET A 194 29.04 -5.79 22.09
C MET A 194 28.01 -4.65 22.09
N MET A 195 28.47 -3.43 21.80
CA MET A 195 27.61 -2.26 21.68
C MET A 195 26.54 -2.43 20.58
N THR A 196 26.98 -2.75 19.36
CA THR A 196 26.08 -2.90 18.20
C THR A 196 25.23 -4.17 18.25
N ALA A 197 25.59 -5.14 19.10
CA ALA A 197 24.82 -6.37 19.30
C ALA A 197 23.43 -6.12 19.89
N GLN A 198 23.26 -5.03 20.66
CA GLN A 198 21.96 -4.63 21.22
C GLN A 198 20.94 -4.40 20.09
N TRP A 199 21.28 -3.57 19.11
CA TRP A 199 20.45 -3.32 17.92
C TRP A 199 20.35 -4.54 17.00
N ARG A 200 21.42 -5.32 16.85
CA ARG A 200 21.37 -6.57 16.08
C ARG A 200 20.30 -7.50 16.62
N SER A 201 20.24 -7.69 17.94
CA SER A 201 19.24 -8.58 18.56
C SER A 201 17.80 -8.10 18.33
N CYS A 202 17.54 -6.80 18.49
CA CYS A 202 16.23 -6.20 18.22
C CYS A 202 15.83 -6.30 16.75
N THR A 203 16.80 -6.09 15.86
CA THR A 203 16.61 -6.20 14.40
C THR A 203 16.29 -7.64 13.99
N ALA A 204 17.07 -8.60 14.52
CA ALA A 204 16.86 -10.02 14.27
C ALA A 204 15.48 -10.46 14.76
N ASP A 205 15.06 -10.04 15.96
CA ASP A 205 13.72 -10.35 16.49
C ASP A 205 12.63 -9.85 15.52
N ILE A 206 12.68 -8.61 15.04
CA ILE A 206 11.71 -8.09 14.06
C ILE A 206 11.68 -8.95 12.79
N VAL A 207 12.86 -9.33 12.27
CA VAL A 207 12.98 -10.14 11.05
C VAL A 207 12.51 -11.58 11.27
N ASP A 208 12.77 -12.16 12.44
CA ASP A 208 12.39 -13.53 12.75
C ASP A 208 10.88 -13.66 12.94
N GLN A 209 10.19 -12.62 13.40
CA GLN A 209 8.72 -12.60 13.38
C GLN A 209 8.13 -12.78 11.96
N TRP A 210 8.86 -12.41 10.90
CA TRP A 210 8.43 -12.67 9.51
C TRP A 210 8.71 -14.08 9.03
N ARG A 211 9.82 -14.63 9.52
CA ARG A 211 10.22 -16.00 9.22
C ARG A 211 9.47 -17.00 10.08
N CYS A 212 8.70 -16.52 11.05
CA CYS A 212 8.03 -17.32 12.06
C CYS A 212 7.12 -18.35 11.38
N ALA A 213 7.62 -19.59 11.34
CA ALA A 213 6.92 -20.73 10.76
C ALA A 213 5.65 -21.08 11.55
N GLU A 214 5.50 -20.53 12.75
CA GLU A 214 4.36 -20.74 13.64
C GLU A 214 3.14 -19.94 13.18
N ILE A 215 3.32 -18.78 12.54
CA ILE A 215 2.22 -17.96 12.03
C ILE A 215 1.84 -18.46 10.64
N LYS A 216 0.83 -19.32 10.58
CA LYS A 216 0.27 -19.82 9.33
C LYS A 216 -0.94 -18.98 8.90
N PRO A 217 -1.03 -18.59 7.62
CA PRO A 217 -2.26 -17.99 7.10
C PRO A 217 -3.41 -19.01 7.14
N PRO A 218 -4.65 -18.58 7.41
CA PRO A 218 -5.84 -19.39 7.20
C PRO A 218 -5.93 -19.92 5.77
N GLN A 219 -6.56 -21.07 5.58
CA GLN A 219 -6.63 -21.72 4.27
C GLN A 219 -7.38 -20.85 3.23
N TRP A 220 -8.47 -20.19 3.64
CA TRP A 220 -9.20 -19.26 2.77
C TRP A 220 -8.33 -18.13 2.23
N PHE A 221 -7.35 -17.66 3.01
CA PHE A 221 -6.42 -16.62 2.56
C PHE A 221 -5.43 -17.19 1.55
N VAL A 222 -4.93 -18.41 1.77
CA VAL A 222 -4.03 -19.07 0.81
C VAL A 222 -4.73 -19.24 -0.55
N ASP A 223 -5.99 -19.66 -0.53
CA ASP A 223 -6.81 -19.96 -1.70
C ASP A 223 -7.45 -18.72 -2.34
N ALA A 224 -7.38 -17.56 -1.69
CA ALA A 224 -7.96 -16.33 -2.21
C ALA A 224 -7.29 -15.89 -3.53
N PRO A 225 -8.04 -15.32 -4.48
CA PRO A 225 -7.49 -14.81 -5.73
C PRO A 225 -6.35 -13.81 -5.50
N LYS A 226 -5.31 -13.92 -6.32
CA LYS A 226 -4.18 -12.97 -6.26
C LYS A 226 -4.58 -11.66 -6.89
N PHE A 227 -4.06 -10.57 -6.33
CA PHE A 227 -4.23 -9.22 -6.81
C PHE A 227 -3.84 -9.14 -8.30
N GLY A 228 -4.74 -8.61 -9.13
CA GLY A 228 -4.57 -8.49 -10.58
C GLY A 228 -4.91 -9.74 -11.41
N LEU A 229 -5.26 -10.89 -10.80
CA LEU A 229 -5.74 -12.06 -11.57
C LEU A 229 -7.24 -12.02 -11.89
N ASP A 230 -8.03 -11.24 -11.14
CA ASP A 230 -9.47 -11.04 -11.40
C ASP A 230 -9.75 -9.84 -12.33
N ASP A 231 -8.73 -9.04 -12.65
CA ASP A 231 -8.82 -8.00 -13.67
C ASP A 231 -8.59 -8.67 -15.03
N VAL A 232 -9.64 -9.32 -15.55
CA VAL A 232 -9.63 -9.77 -16.95
C VAL A 232 -9.35 -8.55 -17.81
N ASP A 233 -8.25 -8.56 -18.55
CA ASP A 233 -7.95 -7.55 -19.56
C ASP A 233 -9.17 -7.47 -20.49
N LEU A 234 -9.93 -6.39 -20.36
CA LEU A 234 -11.03 -6.12 -21.27
C LEU A 234 -10.42 -5.93 -22.65
N SER A 235 -10.90 -6.67 -23.64
CA SER A 235 -10.56 -6.38 -25.03
C SER A 235 -10.85 -4.90 -25.34
N ALA A 236 -10.12 -4.27 -26.25
CA ALA A 236 -10.33 -2.85 -26.59
C ALA A 236 -11.80 -2.52 -26.94
N THR A 237 -12.51 -3.50 -27.50
CA THR A 237 -13.95 -3.49 -27.78
C THR A 237 -14.83 -3.57 -26.52
N GLU A 238 -14.49 -4.41 -25.55
CA GLU A 238 -15.23 -4.48 -24.28
C GLU A 238 -14.96 -3.28 -23.37
N ALA A 239 -13.75 -2.72 -23.42
CA ALA A 239 -13.38 -1.51 -22.68
C ALA A 239 -14.11 -0.26 -23.19
N SER A 240 -14.45 -0.21 -24.48
CA SER A 240 -15.19 0.89 -25.12
C SER A 240 -16.72 0.73 -25.07
N GLY A 241 -17.23 -0.44 -24.64
CA GLY A 241 -18.66 -0.70 -24.51
C GLY A 241 -19.40 -0.86 -25.84
N TYR A 242 -18.68 -0.95 -26.96
CA TYR A 242 -19.25 -1.17 -28.29
C TYR A 242 -19.00 -2.62 -28.70
N ASP A 243 -20.10 -3.36 -28.85
CA ASP A 243 -20.10 -4.65 -29.54
C ASP A 243 -20.46 -4.42 -31.02
N PRO A 244 -19.51 -4.53 -31.97
CA PRO A 244 -19.83 -4.38 -33.38
C PRO A 244 -20.70 -5.52 -33.92
N SER A 245 -20.97 -6.58 -33.15
CA SER A 245 -21.69 -7.76 -33.63
C SER A 245 -23.23 -7.70 -33.49
N THR A 246 -23.83 -6.59 -33.05
CA THR A 246 -25.30 -6.41 -33.08
C THR A 246 -25.86 -5.77 -34.36
N SER A 247 -25.14 -5.85 -35.49
CA SER A 247 -25.67 -5.46 -36.81
C SER A 247 -25.60 -6.58 -37.85
N GLN A 248 -25.89 -7.83 -37.44
CA GLN A 248 -26.45 -8.79 -38.40
C GLN A 248 -27.96 -8.69 -38.35
N ASP A 249 -28.47 -7.60 -38.95
CA ASP A 249 -29.81 -7.64 -39.50
C ASP A 249 -29.79 -8.55 -40.73
N ASN A 250 -30.73 -9.49 -40.72
CA ASN A 250 -31.07 -10.32 -41.85
C ASN A 250 -31.58 -9.44 -43.00
N THR A 251 -30.70 -9.01 -43.88
CA THR A 251 -31.08 -8.65 -45.25
C THR A 251 -30.09 -9.27 -46.22
N VAL A 252 -30.53 -10.41 -46.76
CA VAL A 252 -30.32 -10.92 -48.11
C VAL A 252 -29.11 -10.32 -48.86
N ARG A 253 -28.08 -11.16 -49.02
CA ARG A 253 -27.05 -11.02 -50.06
C ARG A 253 -27.73 -10.80 -51.41
N GLU A 254 -27.58 -9.60 -51.97
CA GLU A 254 -27.65 -9.41 -53.41
C GLU A 254 -26.27 -8.97 -53.89
N ALA A 255 -25.64 -9.87 -54.64
CA ALA A 255 -24.34 -9.65 -55.25
C ALA A 255 -24.49 -8.66 -56.40
N THR A 256 -23.82 -7.52 -56.32
CA THR A 256 -23.55 -6.69 -57.50
C THR A 256 -22.07 -6.33 -57.54
N THR A 257 -21.38 -7.11 -58.37
CA THR A 257 -20.38 -6.71 -59.35
C THR A 257 -19.54 -5.47 -59.04
N ALA A 258 -18.26 -5.73 -58.79
CA ALA A 258 -17.19 -4.76 -58.87
C ALA A 258 -17.19 -4.09 -60.26
N VAL A 259 -17.25 -2.75 -60.27
CA VAL A 259 -16.73 -1.93 -61.36
C VAL A 259 -15.72 -0.99 -60.75
N ALA A 260 -14.49 -1.11 -61.25
CA ALA A 260 -13.37 -0.27 -60.89
C ALA A 260 -13.53 1.16 -61.41
N ASP A 261 -12.81 2.04 -60.72
CA ASP A 261 -12.17 3.25 -61.23
C ASP A 261 -12.97 4.57 -61.16
N ARG A 262 -12.58 5.43 -60.21
CA ARG A 262 -12.01 6.76 -60.48
C ARG A 262 -11.72 7.54 -59.19
N LEU A 263 -10.54 8.15 -59.17
CA LEU A 263 -10.03 9.21 -58.29
C LEU A 263 -11.12 10.01 -57.57
N ALA A 264 -11.25 9.84 -56.25
CA ALA A 264 -12.00 10.74 -55.39
C ALA A 264 -11.00 11.45 -54.47
N ASP A 265 -10.92 12.77 -54.62
CA ASP A 265 -10.12 13.68 -53.81
C ASP A 265 -10.35 13.48 -52.30
N PRO A 266 -9.35 13.76 -51.44
CA PRO A 266 -9.50 13.67 -50.00
C PRO A 266 -10.50 14.72 -49.53
N VAL A 267 -11.75 14.30 -49.31
CA VAL A 267 -12.79 15.14 -48.69
C VAL A 267 -12.29 15.57 -47.31
N GLU A 268 -12.05 16.87 -47.17
CA GLU A 268 -11.54 17.51 -45.98
C GLU A 268 -12.45 17.19 -44.76
N PRO A 269 -11.90 16.75 -43.61
CA PRO A 269 -12.69 16.26 -42.47
C PRO A 269 -13.73 17.26 -41.96
N ARG A 270 -13.50 18.56 -42.17
CA ARG A 270 -14.39 19.65 -41.77
C ARG A 270 -15.75 19.57 -42.47
N THR A 271 -15.81 19.14 -43.72
CA THR A 271 -17.04 19.11 -44.52
C THR A 271 -18.02 18.05 -44.04
N LYS A 272 -17.52 16.92 -43.50
CA LYS A 272 -18.36 15.88 -42.88
C LYS A 272 -19.00 16.37 -41.57
N VAL A 273 -18.26 17.11 -40.75
CA VAL A 273 -18.76 17.64 -39.49
C VAL A 273 -19.81 18.72 -39.73
N SER A 274 -19.61 19.62 -40.70
CA SER A 274 -20.59 20.64 -41.09
C SER A 274 -21.87 20.04 -41.69
N SER A 275 -21.75 18.98 -42.49
CA SER A 275 -22.88 18.22 -43.04
C SER A 275 -23.70 17.53 -41.94
N TRP A 276 -23.04 17.04 -40.90
CA TRP A 276 -23.71 16.39 -39.77
C TRP A 276 -24.39 17.43 -38.86
N LEU A 277 -23.73 18.57 -38.59
CA LEU A 277 -24.28 19.65 -37.78
C LEU A 277 -25.52 20.28 -38.41
N GLY A 278 -25.53 20.45 -39.74
CA GLY A 278 -26.67 21.01 -40.47
C GLY A 278 -27.90 20.09 -40.52
N LYS A 279 -27.76 18.81 -40.16
CA LYS A 279 -28.87 17.84 -40.09
C LYS A 279 -29.51 17.75 -38.71
N ILE A 280 -28.92 18.38 -37.69
CA ILE A 280 -29.44 18.35 -36.32
C ILE A 280 -30.24 19.63 -36.09
N ASN A 281 -31.56 19.47 -35.97
CA ASN A 281 -32.43 20.57 -35.60
C ASN A 281 -32.30 20.80 -34.08
N LEU A 282 -31.45 21.76 -33.68
CA LEU A 282 -31.11 22.05 -32.29
C LEU A 282 -32.28 22.63 -31.46
N GLU A 283 -33.39 23.00 -32.10
CA GLU A 283 -34.59 23.50 -31.41
C GLU A 283 -35.68 22.43 -31.24
N ALA A 284 -35.48 21.21 -31.75
CA ALA A 284 -36.43 20.13 -31.52
C ALA A 284 -36.34 19.64 -30.07
N LYS A 285 -37.45 19.67 -29.33
CA LYS A 285 -37.56 18.98 -28.03
C LYS A 285 -37.39 17.47 -28.27
N PRO A 286 -36.60 16.76 -27.45
CA PRO A 286 -36.41 15.32 -27.64
C PRO A 286 -37.76 14.62 -27.45
N VAL A 287 -38.18 13.88 -28.48
CA VAL A 287 -39.28 12.94 -28.36
C VAL A 287 -38.75 11.78 -27.52
N GLU A 288 -39.32 11.58 -26.34
CA GLU A 288 -39.11 10.35 -25.55
C GLU A 288 -39.79 9.20 -26.28
N GLU A 289 -39.10 8.67 -27.29
CA GLU A 289 -39.44 7.39 -27.87
C GLU A 289 -38.98 6.32 -26.87
N GLU A 290 -39.92 5.80 -26.07
CA GLU A 290 -39.71 4.63 -25.21
C GLU A 290 -39.41 3.42 -26.11
N SER A 291 -38.16 3.33 -26.57
CA SER A 291 -37.62 2.13 -27.15
C SER A 291 -37.62 1.05 -26.06
N PRO A 292 -38.18 -0.15 -26.31
CA PRO A 292 -38.09 -1.24 -25.35
C PRO A 292 -36.60 -1.47 -25.05
N PRO A 293 -36.21 -1.63 -23.77
CA PRO A 293 -34.81 -1.75 -23.41
C PRO A 293 -34.21 -2.93 -24.16
N SER A 294 -33.33 -2.64 -25.13
CA SER A 294 -32.50 -3.68 -25.74
C SER A 294 -31.77 -4.40 -24.60
N PRO A 295 -31.62 -5.73 -24.67
CA PRO A 295 -30.95 -6.48 -23.63
C PRO A 295 -29.52 -5.97 -23.53
N ARG A 296 -29.28 -5.08 -22.55
CA ARG A 296 -27.94 -4.61 -22.22
C ARG A 296 -27.13 -5.85 -21.92
N LYS A 297 -26.12 -6.15 -22.75
CA LYS A 297 -25.10 -7.13 -22.37
C LYS A 297 -24.45 -6.58 -21.10
N LEU A 298 -24.91 -7.11 -19.97
CA LEU A 298 -24.40 -6.73 -18.66
C LEU A 298 -22.89 -6.99 -18.68
N ARG A 299 -22.15 -5.93 -18.34
CA ARG A 299 -20.72 -5.91 -18.10
C ARG A 299 -20.34 -7.19 -17.34
N ARG A 300 -19.69 -8.14 -18.01
CA ARG A 300 -19.31 -9.44 -17.45
C ARG A 300 -18.15 -9.28 -16.46
N SER A 301 -18.38 -8.60 -15.35
CA SER A 301 -17.82 -9.12 -14.12
C SER A 301 -18.87 -10.05 -13.55
N THR A 302 -18.51 -11.30 -13.29
CA THR A 302 -19.29 -12.22 -12.46
C THR A 302 -19.79 -11.54 -11.19
N ARG A 303 -18.98 -10.61 -10.65
CA ARG A 303 -19.30 -9.68 -9.54
C ARG A 303 -20.52 -8.79 -9.78
N ILE A 304 -20.63 -8.08 -10.91
CA ILE A 304 -21.78 -7.20 -11.23
C ILE A 304 -22.98 -8.03 -11.70
N ALA A 305 -22.74 -9.15 -12.39
CA ALA A 305 -23.79 -10.07 -12.79
C ALA A 305 -24.52 -10.69 -11.58
N ALA A 306 -23.78 -11.07 -10.54
CA ALA A 306 -24.36 -11.56 -9.28
C ALA A 306 -25.15 -10.48 -8.52
N LEU A 307 -24.74 -9.20 -8.61
CA LEU A 307 -25.40 -8.07 -7.96
C LEU A 307 -26.64 -7.52 -8.71
N SER A 308 -26.81 -7.86 -9.99
CA SER A 308 -27.86 -7.31 -10.85
C SER A 308 -29.05 -8.23 -11.08
N SER A 309 -29.01 -9.47 -10.57
CA SER A 309 -30.13 -10.40 -10.67
C SER A 309 -31.10 -10.24 -9.48
N PRO A 310 -32.39 -9.94 -9.72
CA PRO A 310 -33.40 -9.83 -8.67
C PRO A 310 -33.76 -11.19 -8.01
N TYR A 311 -33.26 -12.30 -8.54
CA TYR A 311 -33.49 -13.66 -8.03
C TYR A 311 -32.21 -14.40 -7.65
N ALA A 312 -31.06 -13.71 -7.62
CA ALA A 312 -29.87 -14.30 -7.03
C ALA A 312 -30.16 -14.56 -5.55
N SER A 313 -30.16 -15.84 -5.16
CA SER A 313 -30.03 -16.22 -3.75
C SER A 313 -28.83 -15.45 -3.22
N SER A 314 -29.00 -14.75 -2.09
CA SER A 314 -28.00 -13.89 -1.45
C SER A 314 -26.59 -14.42 -1.72
N PRO A 315 -25.72 -13.68 -2.45
CA PRO A 315 -24.42 -14.21 -2.80
C PRO A 315 -23.67 -14.57 -1.51
N PRO A 316 -22.91 -15.67 -1.45
CA PRO A 316 -21.87 -15.77 -0.43
C PRO A 316 -21.00 -14.52 -0.54
N GLU A 317 -20.66 -13.93 0.60
CA GLU A 317 -20.10 -12.59 0.75
C GLU A 317 -18.70 -12.43 0.12
N PHE A 318 -18.57 -12.51 -1.21
CA PHE A 318 -17.27 -12.41 -1.86
C PHE A 318 -16.78 -10.97 -2.03
N TYR A 319 -15.81 -10.64 -1.16
CA TYR A 319 -14.61 -9.83 -1.32
C TYR A 319 -14.52 -8.84 -2.49
N ALA A 320 -14.81 -7.59 -2.18
CA ALA A 320 -14.09 -6.46 -2.77
C ALA A 320 -13.23 -5.81 -1.67
N PRO A 321 -12.09 -5.16 -1.98
CA PRO A 321 -11.64 -4.07 -1.14
C PRO A 321 -12.78 -3.05 -1.11
N LEU A 322 -13.47 -3.00 0.03
CA LEU A 322 -14.65 -2.17 0.20
C LEU A 322 -14.24 -0.73 -0.05
N SER A 323 -14.71 -0.19 -1.18
CA SER A 323 -14.61 1.25 -1.42
C SER A 323 -15.22 1.95 -0.20
N PRO A 324 -14.53 2.93 0.42
CA PRO A 324 -15.08 3.64 1.57
C PRO A 324 -16.48 4.12 1.24
N ILE A 325 -17.42 4.00 2.18
CA ILE A 325 -18.77 4.53 1.98
C ILE A 325 -18.62 6.04 1.71
N ARG A 326 -18.91 6.47 0.48
CA ARG A 326 -18.75 7.89 0.05
C ARG A 326 -19.58 8.86 0.90
N ARG A 327 -20.60 8.38 1.61
CA ARG A 327 -21.51 9.15 2.48
C ARG A 327 -21.85 8.38 3.75
N ALA A 328 -20.86 8.07 4.57
CA ALA A 328 -21.15 7.74 5.98
C ALA A 328 -21.79 8.98 6.66
N PRO A 329 -22.67 8.81 7.67
CA PRO A 329 -23.12 9.93 8.49
C PRO A 329 -21.92 10.74 8.96
N TRP A 330 -22.02 12.07 8.95
CA TRP A 330 -20.93 12.95 9.38
C TRP A 330 -20.41 12.45 10.74
N PRO A 331 -19.09 12.19 10.87
CA PRO A 331 -18.56 11.62 12.11
C PRO A 331 -18.88 12.55 13.28
N SER A 332 -19.35 11.94 14.37
CA SER A 332 -19.55 12.63 15.66
C SER A 332 -18.26 13.33 16.09
N ALA A 333 -18.32 14.29 17.00
CA ALA A 333 -17.13 15.01 17.46
C ALA A 333 -16.00 14.06 17.93
N ARG A 334 -16.35 12.90 18.51
CA ARG A 334 -15.40 11.83 18.86
C ARG A 334 -14.92 11.05 17.64
N GLY A 335 -15.79 10.76 16.68
CA GLY A 335 -15.44 10.06 15.44
C GLY A 335 -14.58 10.87 14.46
N ARG A 336 -14.46 12.20 14.64
CA ARG A 336 -13.56 13.05 13.83
C ARG A 336 -12.08 12.83 14.15
N ASP A 337 -11.77 12.47 15.39
CA ASP A 337 -10.41 12.32 15.89
C ASP A 337 -10.22 10.94 16.56
N PRO A 338 -10.10 9.86 15.76
CA PRO A 338 -9.84 8.51 16.26
C PRO A 338 -8.46 8.38 16.93
N ILE A 339 -7.56 9.36 16.79
CA ILE A 339 -6.27 9.38 17.49
C ILE A 339 -6.51 9.70 18.97
N ARG A 340 -7.30 10.74 19.26
CA ARG A 340 -7.67 11.10 20.65
C ARG A 340 -8.75 10.21 21.24
N TYR A 341 -9.70 9.78 20.41
CA TYR A 341 -10.83 8.97 20.83
C TYR A 341 -10.84 7.68 20.05
N THR A 342 -9.90 6.80 20.38
CA THR A 342 -9.71 5.50 19.73
C THR A 342 -11.03 4.72 19.69
N PRO A 343 -11.54 4.37 18.49
CA PRO A 343 -12.77 3.62 18.36
C PRO A 343 -12.70 2.27 19.09
N ALA A 344 -13.83 1.78 19.61
CA ALA A 344 -13.85 0.50 20.34
C ALA A 344 -13.37 -0.69 19.49
N TRP A 345 -13.59 -0.64 18.17
CA TRP A 345 -13.11 -1.66 17.24
C TRP A 345 -11.57 -1.62 17.09
N ALA A 346 -10.92 -0.49 17.38
CA ALA A 346 -9.49 -0.33 17.18
C ALA A 346 -8.63 -1.08 18.22
N LYS A 347 -9.24 -1.62 19.27
CA LYS A 347 -8.61 -2.51 20.25
C LYS A 347 -8.88 -3.99 20.00
N ARG A 348 -9.65 -4.34 18.96
CA ARG A 348 -10.01 -5.73 18.64
C ARG A 348 -8.99 -6.36 17.69
N ASN A 349 -8.70 -7.65 17.91
CA ASN A 349 -7.99 -8.51 16.99
C ASN A 349 -9.00 -9.16 16.04
N GLY A 350 -9.19 -8.57 14.84
CA GLY A 350 -10.09 -9.12 13.83
C GLY A 350 -11.57 -8.73 13.99
N ARG A 351 -12.43 -9.38 13.20
CA ARG A 351 -13.87 -9.14 13.06
C ARG A 351 -14.25 -7.66 12.93
N PHE A 352 -13.49 -6.92 12.13
CA PHE A 352 -13.73 -5.50 11.89
C PHE A 352 -15.02 -5.30 11.08
N PRO A 353 -15.95 -4.42 11.50
CA PRO A 353 -17.18 -4.18 10.74
C PRO A 353 -16.90 -3.31 9.51
N THR A 354 -16.47 -3.93 8.42
CA THR A 354 -15.94 -3.24 7.23
C THR A 354 -16.99 -2.46 6.43
N ARG A 355 -18.23 -2.95 6.34
CA ARG A 355 -19.32 -2.28 5.61
C ARG A 355 -19.83 -1.00 6.25
N ARG A 356 -19.42 -0.68 7.49
CA ARG A 356 -19.81 0.54 8.21
C ARG A 356 -18.67 1.54 8.35
N PHE A 357 -17.47 1.19 7.87
CA PHE A 357 -16.31 2.07 7.97
C PHE A 357 -16.49 3.28 7.05
N SER A 358 -16.39 4.47 7.66
CA SER A 358 -16.24 5.72 6.93
C SER A 358 -14.84 5.81 6.30
N SER A 359 -14.63 6.79 5.41
CA SER A 359 -13.27 7.09 4.92
C SER A 359 -12.29 7.40 6.06
N ASN A 360 -12.78 7.98 7.18
CA ASN A 360 -11.96 8.28 8.35
C ASN A 360 -11.56 6.99 9.09
N ASP A 361 -12.48 6.04 9.23
CA ASP A 361 -12.20 4.73 9.83
C ASP A 361 -11.22 3.93 8.98
N TRP A 362 -11.37 3.96 7.66
CA TRP A 362 -10.43 3.32 6.73
C TRP A 362 -9.04 3.93 6.78
N ALA A 363 -8.95 5.26 6.87
CA ALA A 363 -7.66 5.94 7.01
C ALA A 363 -6.98 5.60 8.34
N TYR A 364 -7.75 5.54 9.43
CA TYR A 364 -7.23 5.14 10.73
C TYR A 364 -6.84 3.66 10.76
N PHE A 365 -7.64 2.79 10.12
CA PHE A 365 -7.37 1.37 10.01
C PHE A 365 -6.11 1.06 9.20
N GLN A 366 -5.92 1.73 8.06
CA GLN A 366 -4.80 1.45 7.15
C GLN A 366 -3.51 2.23 7.45
N TYR A 367 -3.63 3.45 7.99
CA TYR A 367 -2.48 4.36 8.13
C TYR A 367 -2.36 4.94 9.55
N GLY A 368 -3.27 4.61 10.48
CA GLY A 368 -3.27 5.20 11.81
C GLY A 368 -3.61 6.69 11.85
N ILE A 369 -4.09 7.28 10.75
CA ILE A 369 -4.35 8.71 10.61
C ILE A 369 -5.85 9.06 10.70
N ALA A 370 -6.14 10.32 11.02
CA ALA A 370 -7.48 10.88 11.02
C ALA A 370 -7.62 11.93 9.90
N LEU A 371 -8.43 11.65 8.87
CA LEU A 371 -8.72 12.59 7.78
C LEU A 371 -9.50 13.82 8.24
N ALA A 372 -10.37 13.64 9.23
CA ALA A 372 -11.26 14.69 9.73
C ALA A 372 -10.72 15.46 10.94
N ALA A 373 -9.54 15.09 11.45
CA ALA A 373 -8.90 15.81 12.54
C ALA A 373 -8.37 17.15 12.01
N ARG A 374 -8.79 18.27 12.61
CA ARG A 374 -8.24 19.58 12.28
C ARG A 374 -6.74 19.56 12.57
N SER A 375 -5.91 19.86 11.57
CA SER A 375 -4.50 20.18 11.79
C SER A 375 -4.44 21.31 12.82
N ARG A 376 -3.86 21.04 13.99
CA ARG A 376 -3.46 22.13 14.88
C ARG A 376 -2.32 22.86 14.17
N SER A 377 -2.64 24.03 13.61
CA SER A 377 -1.67 25.05 13.23
C SER A 377 -0.93 25.56 14.45
#